data_AF-A0A971FG60-F1
#
_entry.id   AF-A0A971FG60-F1
#
_cell.length_a   1.000
_cell.length_b   1.000
_cell.length_c   1.000
_cell.angle_alpha   90.00
_cell.angle_beta   90.00
_cell.angle_gamma   90.00
#
_symmetry.space_group_name_H-M   'P 1'
#
loop_
_entity.id
_entity.type
_entity.pdbx_description
1 polymer ?
#
loop_
_entity_poly.entity_id
_entity_poly.type
_entity_poly.pdbx_seq_one_letter_code
_entity_poly.pdbx_strand_id
1 'polypeptide(L)'
;MNLCLSRSFFLMMSLLAVAAAGAEKSALSIAGMTVTPHMMVESMRYLREPEPAVGARVELFLRHDAQEGGAPLVLDGKSRLLFDGKTPADLLASEA
;
A
#
# COMPACT_ATOMS: atom_id res chain seq x y z
N MET A 1 23.04 23.48 -46.29
CA MET A 1 23.21 23.18 -44.85
C MET A 1 21.92 23.61 -44.16
N ASN A 2 21.08 22.71 -43.62
CA ASN A 2 19.97 22.99 -42.67
C ASN A 2 19.00 21.80 -42.42
N LEU A 3 19.20 20.61 -43.03
CA LEU A 3 18.30 19.46 -42.80
C LEU A 3 18.75 18.49 -41.68
N CYS A 4 19.96 18.61 -41.13
CA CYS A 4 20.47 17.66 -40.12
C CYS A 4 19.98 17.92 -38.68
N LEU A 5 19.59 19.16 -38.34
CA LEU A 5 19.28 19.55 -36.97
C LEU A 5 17.86 19.15 -36.52
N SER A 6 16.93 18.97 -37.46
CA SER A 6 15.51 18.67 -37.18
C SER A 6 15.26 17.20 -36.81
N ARG A 7 16.05 16.26 -37.34
CA ARG A 7 15.91 14.82 -37.06
C ARG A 7 16.34 14.45 -35.63
N SER A 8 17.42 15.06 -35.13
CA SER A 8 17.92 14.78 -33.77
C SER A 8 16.98 15.32 -32.68
N PHE A 9 16.29 16.43 -32.94
CA PHE A 9 15.34 17.00 -31.97
C PHE A 9 14.09 16.13 -31.79
N PHE A 10 13.57 15.57 -32.90
CA PHE A 10 12.43 14.65 -32.86
C PHE A 10 12.75 13.34 -32.15
N LEU A 11 13.97 12.82 -32.32
CA LEU A 11 14.41 11.57 -31.72
C LEU A 11 14.58 11.70 -30.19
N MET A 12 15.13 12.83 -29.73
CA MET A 12 15.30 13.15 -28.31
C MET A 12 13.96 13.43 -27.60
N MET A 13 12.98 14.02 -28.30
CA MET A 13 11.65 14.24 -27.76
C MET A 13 10.83 12.94 -27.62
N SER A 14 11.08 11.94 -28.47
CA SER A 14 10.45 10.62 -28.35
C SER A 14 10.97 9.81 -27.14
N LEU A 15 12.23 9.99 -26.77
CA LEU A 15 12.87 9.28 -25.66
C LEU A 15 12.32 9.75 -24.29
N LEU A 16 11.92 11.03 -24.19
CA LEU A 16 11.34 11.57 -22.96
C LEU A 16 9.90 11.07 -22.71
N ALA A 17 9.14 10.76 -23.76
CA ALA A 17 7.77 10.28 -23.64
C ALA A 17 7.67 8.84 -23.09
N VAL A 18 8.70 8.00 -23.33
CA VAL A 18 8.74 6.62 -22.83
C VAL A 18 9.05 6.56 -21.33
N ALA A 19 9.80 7.52 -20.79
CA ALA A 19 10.15 7.55 -19.37
C ALA A 19 8.97 7.90 -18.44
N ALA A 20 7.92 8.56 -18.96
CA ALA A 20 6.74 8.95 -18.19
C ALA A 20 5.66 7.84 -18.07
N ALA A 21 5.81 6.74 -18.82
CA ALA A 21 4.78 5.70 -18.94
C ALA A 21 4.80 4.64 -17.83
N GLY A 22 5.73 4.74 -16.86
CA GLY A 22 5.97 3.70 -15.85
C GLY A 22 5.24 3.88 -14.50
N ALA A 23 4.32 4.85 -14.38
CA ALA A 23 3.50 4.94 -13.17
C ALA A 23 2.36 3.92 -13.24
N GLU A 24 2.65 2.67 -12.88
CA GLU A 24 1.62 1.65 -12.68
C GLU A 24 0.66 2.17 -11.59
N LYS A 25 -0.52 2.61 -12.02
CA LYS A 25 -1.59 2.95 -11.10
C LYS A 25 -2.06 1.64 -10.49
N SER A 26 -1.67 1.38 -9.23
CA SER A 26 -2.14 0.22 -8.49
C SER A 26 -3.65 0.11 -8.61
N ALA A 27 -4.14 -1.05 -9.07
CA ALA A 27 -5.56 -1.35 -9.19
C ALA A 27 -6.23 -1.54 -7.81
N LEU A 28 -5.51 -1.30 -6.71
CA LEU A 28 -6.03 -1.35 -5.35
C LEU A 28 -5.98 0.05 -4.73
N SER A 29 -7.13 0.49 -4.21
CA SER A 29 -7.26 1.72 -3.45
C SER A 29 -7.80 1.43 -2.05
N ILE A 30 -7.43 2.26 -1.07
CA ILE A 30 -8.03 2.21 0.27
C ILE A 30 -9.38 2.92 0.19
N ALA A 31 -10.46 2.17 0.38
CA ALA A 31 -11.82 2.70 0.42
C ALA A 31 -12.19 3.22 1.82
N GLY A 32 -11.51 2.75 2.85
CA GLY A 32 -11.73 3.21 4.21
C GLY A 32 -10.85 2.52 5.24
N MET A 33 -10.87 3.06 6.45
CA MET A 33 -10.20 2.50 7.62
C MET A 33 -11.13 2.64 8.82
N THR A 34 -11.19 1.61 9.65
CA THR A 34 -11.87 1.63 10.95
C THR A 34 -10.89 1.22 12.03
N VAL A 35 -10.89 1.95 13.14
CA VAL A 35 -10.07 1.64 14.31
C VAL A 35 -11.01 1.40 15.48
N THR A 36 -11.02 0.17 15.97
CA THR A 36 -11.78 -0.21 17.17
C THR A 36 -10.80 -0.31 18.33
N PRO A 37 -10.80 0.65 19.27
CA PRO A 37 -9.95 0.57 20.45
C PRO A 37 -10.40 -0.60 21.34
N HIS A 38 -9.45 -1.20 22.07
CA HIS A 38 -9.81 -2.16 23.10
C HIS A 38 -10.42 -1.41 24.30
N MET A 39 -11.67 -1.74 24.62
CA MET A 39 -12.36 -1.21 25.80
C MET A 39 -12.04 -2.08 27.01
N MET A 40 -11.41 -1.50 28.02
CA MET A 40 -11.17 -2.15 29.31
C MET A 40 -12.34 -1.85 30.26
N VAL A 41 -12.93 -2.89 30.84
CA VAL A 41 -13.99 -2.74 31.86
C VAL A 41 -13.43 -2.06 33.11
N GLU A 42 -14.25 -1.22 33.76
CA GLU A 42 -13.79 -0.37 34.89
C GLU A 42 -13.13 -1.19 36.01
N SER A 43 -13.69 -2.36 36.34
CA SER A 43 -13.20 -3.26 37.38
C SER A 43 -11.84 -3.89 37.07
N MET A 44 -11.39 -3.85 35.81
CA MET A 44 -10.12 -4.41 35.36
C MET A 44 -9.13 -3.33 34.93
N ARG A 45 -9.44 -2.04 35.17
CA ARG A 45 -8.49 -0.98 34.89
C ARG A 45 -7.25 -1.14 35.75
N TYR A 46 -6.09 -1.14 35.09
CA TYR A 46 -4.82 -1.02 35.77
C TYR A 46 -4.74 0.31 36.52
N LEU A 47 -3.97 0.31 37.61
CA LEU A 47 -3.73 1.51 38.42
C LEU A 47 -2.92 2.59 37.68
N ARG A 48 -2.29 2.22 36.56
CA ARG A 48 -1.53 3.09 35.65
C ARG A 48 -1.96 2.79 34.21
N GLU A 49 -1.90 3.81 33.36
CA GLU A 49 -2.07 3.63 31.91
C GLU A 49 -1.04 2.60 31.41
N PRO A 50 -1.44 1.57 30.64
CA PRO A 50 -0.50 0.63 30.05
C PRO A 50 0.38 1.34 29.02
N GLU A 51 1.68 1.06 29.09
CA GLU A 51 2.70 1.45 28.11
C GLU A 51 3.32 0.16 27.54
N PRO A 52 3.12 -0.17 26.26
CA PRO A 52 2.44 0.63 25.23
C PRO A 52 0.92 0.70 25.45
N ALA A 53 0.30 1.72 24.84
CA ALA A 53 -1.16 1.85 24.82
C ALA A 53 -1.81 0.54 24.36
N VAL A 54 -2.96 0.20 24.98
CA VAL A 54 -3.69 -1.03 24.64
C VAL A 54 -3.89 -1.09 23.13
N GLY A 55 -3.58 -2.25 22.52
CA GLY A 55 -3.72 -2.45 21.09
C GLY A 55 -5.10 -2.02 20.60
N ALA A 56 -5.20 -1.63 19.33
CA ALA A 56 -6.46 -1.33 18.67
C ALA A 56 -6.63 -2.29 17.48
N ARG A 57 -7.87 -2.74 17.24
CA ARG A 57 -8.17 -3.49 16.01
C ARG A 57 -8.29 -2.48 14.87
N VAL A 58 -7.35 -2.56 13.92
CA VAL A 58 -7.36 -1.75 12.70
C VAL A 58 -7.89 -2.59 11.55
N GLU A 59 -8.95 -2.12 10.91
CA GLU A 59 -9.58 -2.75 9.75
C GLU A 59 -9.43 -1.83 8.54
N LEU A 60 -8.80 -2.34 7.47
CA LEU A 60 -8.60 -1.62 6.21
C LEU A 60 -9.54 -2.19 5.15
N PHE A 61 -10.30 -1.31 4.50
CA PHE A 61 -11.18 -1.68 3.40
C PHE A 61 -10.49 -1.34 2.09
N LEU A 62 -10.19 -2.36 1.29
CA LEU A 62 -9.57 -2.21 -0.02
C LEU A 62 -10.63 -2.34 -1.11
N ARG A 63 -10.59 -1.45 -2.10
CA ARG A 63 -11.39 -1.54 -3.31
C ARG A 63 -10.48 -1.87 -4.48
N HIS A 64 -10.89 -2.88 -5.24
CA HIS A 64 -10.23 -3.28 -6.46
C HIS A 64 -10.81 -2.46 -7.63
N ASP A 65 -10.07 -1.45 -8.07
CA ASP A 65 -10.40 -0.51 -9.14
C ASP A 65 -9.89 -0.99 -10.51
N ALA A 66 -9.96 -2.30 -10.78
CA ALA A 66 -9.63 -2.82 -12.10
C ALA A 66 -10.63 -2.32 -13.16
N GLN A 67 -10.12 -2.05 -14.35
CA GLN A 67 -10.95 -1.74 -15.52
C GLN A 67 -11.81 -2.97 -15.89
N GLU A 68 -12.90 -2.72 -16.61
CA GLU A 68 -13.74 -3.79 -17.14
C GLU A 68 -12.90 -4.77 -18.00
N GLY A 69 -13.01 -6.07 -17.71
CA GLY A 69 -12.16 -7.10 -18.32
C GLY A 69 -10.77 -7.28 -17.70
N GLY A 70 -10.46 -6.55 -16.62
CA GLY A 70 -9.23 -6.72 -15.84
C GLY A 70 -9.14 -8.06 -15.11
N ALA A 71 -7.93 -8.48 -14.76
CA ALA A 71 -7.71 -9.71 -14.00
C ALA A 71 -8.36 -9.61 -12.60
N PRO A 72 -8.96 -10.70 -12.09
CA PRO A 72 -9.51 -10.71 -10.74
C PRO A 72 -8.41 -10.56 -9.68
N LEU A 73 -8.70 -9.86 -8.59
CA LEU A 73 -7.86 -9.87 -7.40
C LEU A 73 -7.95 -11.27 -6.75
N VAL A 74 -6.82 -11.96 -6.64
CA VAL A 74 -6.72 -13.25 -5.94
C VAL A 74 -5.84 -13.08 -4.72
N LEU A 75 -6.39 -13.39 -3.54
CA LEU A 75 -5.67 -13.48 -2.27
C LEU A 75 -5.65 -14.95 -1.86
N ASP A 76 -4.47 -15.55 -1.87
CA ASP A 76 -4.22 -16.96 -1.54
C ASP A 76 -3.09 -17.10 -0.50
N GLY A 77 -2.77 -18.34 -0.11
CA GLY A 77 -1.70 -18.61 0.87
C GLY A 77 -0.29 -18.24 0.41
N LYS A 78 -0.10 -17.84 -0.87
CA LYS A 78 1.19 -17.38 -1.41
C LYS A 78 1.23 -15.86 -1.55
N SER A 79 0.10 -15.19 -1.33
CA SER A 79 -0.01 -13.74 -1.44
C SER A 79 0.86 -13.08 -0.38
N ARG A 80 1.76 -12.20 -0.83
CA ARG A 80 2.73 -11.53 0.03
C ARG A 80 2.04 -10.38 0.78
N LEU A 81 1.44 -10.69 1.92
CA LEU A 81 0.84 -9.71 2.82
C LEU A 81 1.92 -9.17 3.76
N LEU A 82 2.28 -7.89 3.58
CA LEU A 82 3.24 -7.19 4.42
C LEU A 82 2.58 -6.00 5.08
N PHE A 83 3.05 -5.65 6.27
CA PHE A 83 2.75 -4.38 6.93
C PHE A 83 4.05 -3.63 7.15
N ASP A 84 4.16 -2.42 6.59
CA ASP A 84 5.40 -1.63 6.61
C ASP A 84 6.64 -2.42 6.14
N GLY A 85 6.46 -3.21 5.08
CA GLY A 85 7.51 -4.06 4.51
C GLY A 85 7.82 -5.35 5.29
N LYS A 86 7.20 -5.56 6.46
CA LYS A 86 7.44 -6.70 7.36
C LYS A 86 6.41 -7.80 7.19
N THR A 87 6.83 -9.05 7.31
CA THR A 87 5.93 -10.21 7.38
C THR A 87 5.30 -10.31 8.76
N PRO A 88 4.20 -11.08 8.94
CA PRO A 88 3.64 -11.34 10.26
C PRO A 88 4.65 -11.91 11.26
N ALA A 89 5.58 -12.76 10.80
CA ALA A 89 6.63 -13.32 11.66
C ALA A 89 7.64 -12.25 12.12
N ASP A 90 8.01 -11.33 11.23
CA ASP A 90 8.92 -10.21 11.56
C ASP A 90 8.29 -9.26 12.59
N LEU A 91 6.97 -9.03 12.47
CA LEU A 91 6.22 -8.19 13.42
C LEU A 91 6.22 -8.83 14.82
N LEU A 92 5.89 -10.13 14.90
CA LEU A 92 5.90 -10.87 16.17
C LEU A 92 7.30 -10.93 16.80
N ALA A 93 8.35 -11.04 15.98
CA ALA A 93 9.73 -11.02 16.47
C ALA A 93 10.16 -9.63 16.97
N SER A 94 9.51 -8.55 16.51
CA SER A 94 9.83 -7.17 16.91
C SER A 94 9.13 -6.70 18.19
N GLU A 95 8.17 -7.47 18.71
CA GLU A 95 7.48 -7.22 19.98
C GLU A 95 8.16 -7.91 21.19
N ALA A 96 9.30 -8.57 20.99
CA ALA A 96 10.08 -9.28 22.01
C ALA A 96 11.12 -8.39 22.73
#